data_AF-A0A957F5V6-F1
#
_entry.id   AF-A0A957F5V6-F1
#
_cell.length_a   1.000
_cell.length_b   1.000
_cell.length_c   1.000
_cell.angle_alpha   90.00
_cell.angle_beta   90.00
_cell.angle_gamma   90.00
#
_symmetry.space_group_name_H-M   'P 1'
#
loop_
_entity.id
_entity.type
_entity.pdbx_description
1 polymer ?
#
loop_
_entity_poly.entity_id
_entity_poly.type
_entity_poly.pdbx_seq_one_letter_code
_entity_poly.pdbx_strand_id
1 'polypeptide(L)'
;MEITPASWKQKAAPQYKKLGALAARLRRRAAPAGFVAYGALTTFTLWPLVEAATLAAQAGQPLPVSVLTALGAIAGGLGSNLLAGQIQAWYQAAAQGEPPTQEAVARWLMRHAPTQAALREEIDRVLAERRAVETAQTAVSPADWPLLARQLAAELHRLGNLSRYQARLSGSGILVQGEGNVVVAGGSAYVGGSVGGDLVIGVPDPTQAQPAALQAAYLARLLAERNQLWLGGIDPRAAAEESERLELSAVYTALLTETAEQDPAGRLDRAMADPA
;
A
#
# COMPACT_ATOMS: atom_id res chain seq x y z
N MET A 1 -23.67 26.82 -4.75
CA MET A 1 -23.24 25.41 -4.60
C MET A 1 -21.77 25.41 -4.20
N GLU A 2 -21.42 24.93 -3.01
CA GLU A 2 -20.05 25.03 -2.50
C GLU A 2 -19.14 23.90 -3.03
N ILE A 3 -18.00 24.26 -3.61
CA ILE A 3 -16.93 23.31 -3.92
C ILE A 3 -15.95 23.26 -2.73
N THR A 4 -16.08 22.23 -1.91
CA THR A 4 -15.07 21.89 -0.90
C THR A 4 -14.07 20.90 -1.52
N PRO A 5 -12.87 20.71 -0.94
CA PRO A 5 -11.94 19.68 -1.41
C PRO A 5 -12.59 18.28 -1.51
N ALA A 6 -13.47 17.95 -0.57
CA ALA A 6 -14.22 16.69 -0.55
C ALA A 6 -15.28 16.64 -1.67
N SER A 7 -16.10 17.69 -1.83
CA SER A 7 -17.14 17.70 -2.88
C SER A 7 -16.53 17.77 -4.29
N TRP A 8 -15.35 18.39 -4.44
CA TRP A 8 -14.57 18.36 -5.68
C TRP A 8 -14.19 16.92 -6.05
N LYS A 9 -13.55 16.18 -5.15
CA LYS A 9 -13.17 14.78 -5.41
C LYS A 9 -14.38 13.92 -5.73
N GLN A 10 -15.48 14.10 -5.01
CA GLN A 10 -16.74 13.38 -5.24
C GLN A 10 -17.34 13.68 -6.63
N LYS A 11 -17.28 14.93 -7.08
CA LYS A 11 -17.75 15.33 -8.42
C LYS A 11 -16.82 14.87 -9.55
N ALA A 12 -15.51 14.75 -9.29
CA ALA A 12 -14.55 14.25 -10.27
C ALA A 12 -14.61 12.72 -10.44
N ALA A 13 -14.90 11.97 -9.36
CA ALA A 13 -14.99 10.51 -9.36
C ALA A 13 -15.83 9.90 -10.51
N PRO A 14 -17.08 10.35 -10.78
CA PRO A 14 -17.86 9.81 -11.90
C PRO A 14 -17.25 10.13 -13.27
N GLN A 15 -16.49 11.23 -13.40
CA GLN A 15 -15.81 11.58 -14.65
C GLN A 15 -14.67 10.59 -14.94
N TYR A 16 -13.96 10.12 -13.91
CA TYR A 16 -12.90 9.13 -14.10
C TYR A 16 -13.40 7.77 -14.61
N LYS A 17 -14.66 7.40 -14.37
CA LYS A 17 -15.25 6.21 -15.02
C LYS A 17 -15.25 6.30 -16.55
N LYS A 18 -15.30 7.52 -17.11
CA LYS A 18 -15.18 7.75 -18.56
C LYS A 18 -13.79 7.40 -19.10
N LEU A 19 -12.77 7.29 -18.24
CA LEU A 19 -11.44 6.79 -18.63
C LEU A 19 -11.49 5.31 -19.06
N GLY A 20 -12.43 4.51 -18.57
CA GLY A 20 -12.63 3.14 -19.07
C GLY A 20 -13.01 3.12 -20.56
N ALA A 21 -13.85 4.06 -21.00
CA ALA A 21 -14.17 4.23 -22.42
C ALA A 21 -12.95 4.66 -23.24
N LEU A 22 -12.07 5.48 -22.66
CA LEU A 22 -10.78 5.82 -23.28
C LEU A 22 -9.88 4.58 -23.39
N ALA A 23 -9.76 3.78 -22.33
CA ALA A 23 -8.99 2.53 -22.36
C ALA A 23 -9.50 1.57 -23.44
N ALA A 24 -10.83 1.42 -23.57
CA ALA A 24 -11.43 0.63 -24.64
C ALA A 24 -11.09 1.17 -26.04
N ARG A 25 -11.02 2.49 -26.22
CA ARG A 25 -10.57 3.10 -27.48
C ARG A 25 -9.08 2.85 -27.75
N LEU A 26 -8.24 2.94 -26.72
CA LEU A 26 -6.80 2.65 -26.80
C LEU A 26 -6.52 1.18 -27.12
N ARG A 27 -7.39 0.24 -26.73
CA ARG A 27 -7.26 -1.17 -27.15
C ARG A 27 -7.54 -1.36 -28.63
N ARG A 28 -8.52 -0.63 -29.17
CA ARG A 28 -9.00 -0.79 -30.55
C ARG A 28 -8.16 -0.04 -31.59
N ARG A 29 -7.34 0.92 -31.17
CA ARG A 29 -6.49 1.73 -32.06
C ARG A 29 -5.07 1.74 -31.54
N ALA A 30 -4.08 1.72 -32.43
CA ALA A 30 -2.70 2.04 -32.07
C ALA A 30 -2.65 3.40 -31.34
N ALA A 31 -1.77 3.50 -30.33
CA ALA A 31 -1.71 4.62 -29.40
C ALA A 31 -1.89 5.97 -30.12
N PRO A 32 -2.91 6.78 -29.75
CA PRO A 32 -3.21 8.01 -30.45
C PRO A 32 -2.01 8.95 -30.40
N ALA A 33 -1.73 9.60 -31.53
CA ALA A 33 -0.78 10.69 -31.58
C ALA A 33 -1.35 11.87 -30.77
N GLY A 34 -0.91 12.03 -29.54
CA GLY A 34 -1.33 13.13 -28.68
C GLY A 34 -1.18 12.83 -27.18
N PHE A 35 -1.64 13.78 -26.37
CA PHE A 35 -1.62 13.74 -24.91
C PHE A 35 -3.03 13.45 -24.37
N VAL A 36 -3.58 12.30 -24.78
CA VAL A 36 -5.00 11.98 -24.57
C VAL A 36 -5.27 11.51 -23.16
N ALA A 37 -4.39 10.68 -22.58
CA ALA A 37 -4.55 10.19 -21.21
C ALA A 37 -4.33 11.32 -20.19
N TYR A 38 -3.24 12.08 -20.35
CA TYR A 38 -2.96 13.27 -19.57
C TYR A 38 -4.07 14.29 -19.71
N GLY A 39 -4.43 14.67 -20.96
CA GLY A 39 -5.49 15.63 -21.23
C GLY A 39 -6.85 15.23 -20.67
N ALA A 40 -7.21 13.94 -20.72
CA ALA A 40 -8.44 13.44 -20.12
C ALA A 40 -8.39 13.54 -18.59
N LEU A 41 -7.30 13.09 -17.96
CA LEU A 41 -7.12 13.15 -16.51
C LEU A 41 -7.19 14.59 -16.00
N THR A 42 -6.51 15.53 -16.66
CA THR A 42 -6.52 16.95 -16.32
C THR A 42 -7.90 17.56 -16.50
N THR A 43 -8.57 17.28 -17.61
CA THR A 43 -9.93 17.78 -17.87
C THR A 43 -10.90 17.27 -16.81
N PHE A 44 -10.85 15.99 -16.46
CA PHE A 44 -11.75 15.40 -15.47
C PHE A 44 -11.47 15.91 -14.05
N THR A 45 -10.21 16.20 -13.74
CA THR A 45 -9.84 16.81 -12.46
C THR A 45 -10.32 18.26 -12.37
N LEU A 46 -10.20 19.03 -13.45
CA LEU A 46 -10.55 20.46 -13.47
C LEU A 46 -12.04 20.73 -13.68
N TRP A 47 -12.77 19.81 -14.32
CA TRP A 47 -14.16 20.04 -14.73
C TRP A 47 -15.09 20.53 -13.61
N PRO A 48 -15.08 19.96 -12.39
CA PRO A 48 -15.96 20.45 -11.32
C PRO A 48 -15.76 21.94 -11.01
N LEU A 49 -14.51 22.43 -11.09
CA LEU A 49 -14.18 23.83 -10.86
C LEU A 49 -14.71 24.73 -11.98
N VAL A 50 -14.53 24.31 -13.23
CA VAL A 50 -15.05 25.02 -14.42
C VAL A 50 -16.57 25.04 -14.43
N GLU A 51 -17.20 23.93 -14.07
CA GLU A 51 -18.65 23.81 -13.97
C GLU A 51 -19.21 24.75 -12.90
N ALA A 52 -18.62 24.80 -11.70
CA ALA A 52 -19.06 25.72 -10.66
C ALA A 52 -18.89 27.20 -11.05
N ALA A 53 -17.78 27.54 -11.73
CA ALA A 53 -17.59 28.88 -12.26
C ALA A 53 -18.64 29.24 -13.32
N THR A 54 -18.87 28.33 -14.27
CA THR A 54 -19.88 28.49 -15.34
C THR A 54 -21.28 28.65 -14.78
N LEU A 55 -21.67 27.83 -13.81
CA LEU A 55 -22.99 27.91 -13.17
C LEU A 55 -23.19 29.23 -12.41
N ALA A 56 -22.15 29.71 -11.71
CA ALA A 56 -22.21 31.01 -11.05
C ALA A 56 -22.37 32.16 -12.06
N ALA A 57 -21.61 32.12 -13.15
CA ALA A 57 -21.69 33.11 -14.23
C ALA A 57 -23.09 33.17 -14.86
N GLN A 58 -23.67 32.01 -15.18
CA GLN A 58 -25.02 31.91 -15.74
C GLN A 58 -26.10 32.39 -14.78
N ALA A 59 -25.86 32.26 -13.47
CA ALA A 59 -26.75 32.79 -12.43
C ALA A 59 -26.53 34.30 -12.16
N GLY A 60 -25.60 34.96 -12.86
CA GLY A 60 -25.22 36.35 -12.60
C GLY A 60 -24.58 36.57 -11.24
N GLN A 61 -24.04 35.52 -10.61
CA GLN A 61 -23.41 35.56 -9.30
C GLN A 61 -21.90 35.75 -9.44
N PRO A 62 -21.23 36.43 -8.49
CA PRO A 62 -19.78 36.49 -8.46
C PRO A 62 -19.17 35.09 -8.33
N LEU A 63 -17.89 34.97 -8.69
CA LEU A 63 -17.17 33.71 -8.54
C LEU A 63 -17.30 33.19 -7.10
N PRO A 64 -17.70 31.92 -6.91
CA PRO A 64 -17.84 31.35 -5.58
C PRO A 64 -16.51 31.40 -4.82
N VAL A 65 -16.56 31.70 -3.52
CA VAL A 65 -15.36 31.71 -2.65
C VAL A 65 -14.61 30.38 -2.71
N SER A 66 -15.33 29.27 -2.90
CA SER A 66 -14.74 27.95 -3.14
C SER A 66 -13.90 27.87 -4.42
N VAL A 67 -14.33 28.50 -5.51
CA VAL A 67 -13.55 28.60 -6.74
C VAL A 67 -12.35 29.49 -6.51
N LEU A 68 -12.52 30.65 -5.86
CA LEU A 68 -11.44 31.58 -5.57
C LEU A 68 -10.36 30.98 -4.65
N THR A 69 -10.75 30.22 -3.62
CA THR A 69 -9.82 29.53 -2.72
C THR A 69 -9.07 28.41 -3.42
N ALA A 70 -9.75 27.62 -4.26
CA ALA A 70 -9.11 26.64 -5.12
C ALA A 70 -8.09 27.29 -6.07
N LEU A 71 -8.46 28.39 -6.73
CA LEU A 71 -7.56 29.16 -7.59
C LEU A 71 -6.38 29.75 -6.81
N GLY A 72 -6.61 30.27 -5.60
CA GLY A 72 -5.58 30.80 -4.72
C GLY A 72 -4.55 29.75 -4.30
N ALA A 73 -4.99 28.53 -3.98
CA ALA A 73 -4.09 27.41 -3.64
C ALA A 73 -3.19 26.99 -4.82
N ILE A 74 -3.68 27.13 -6.05
CA ILE A 74 -2.95 26.85 -7.29
C ILE A 74 -1.98 27.99 -7.61
N ALA A 75 -2.47 29.23 -7.56
CA ALA A 75 -1.75 30.46 -7.86
C ALA A 75 -0.59 30.76 -6.90
N GLY A 76 -0.77 30.46 -5.61
CA GLY A 76 0.14 30.88 -4.54
C GLY A 76 1.53 30.26 -4.54
N GLY A 77 1.90 29.43 -5.53
CA GLY A 77 3.21 28.77 -5.53
C GLY A 77 4.02 28.77 -6.83
N LEU A 78 3.52 29.36 -7.92
CA LEU A 78 4.22 29.35 -9.22
C LEU A 78 4.32 30.72 -9.89
N GLY A 79 3.57 31.73 -9.43
CA GLY A 79 3.64 33.10 -9.95
C GLY A 79 3.08 33.33 -11.35
N SER A 80 2.69 32.27 -12.08
CA SER A 80 2.25 32.35 -13.48
C SER A 80 0.74 32.49 -13.71
N ASN A 81 -0.12 32.21 -12.72
CA ASN A 81 -1.59 32.39 -12.74
C ASN A 81 -2.32 31.98 -14.05
N LEU A 82 -1.76 31.06 -14.84
CA LEU A 82 -2.26 30.77 -16.19
C LEU A 82 -3.60 30.04 -16.14
N LEU A 83 -3.69 29.03 -15.27
CA LEU A 83 -4.91 28.25 -15.09
C LEU A 83 -6.01 29.09 -14.43
N ALA A 84 -5.64 29.95 -13.48
CA ALA A 84 -6.58 30.88 -12.84
C ALA A 84 -7.13 31.90 -13.85
N GLY A 85 -6.25 32.49 -14.67
CA GLY A 85 -6.65 33.38 -15.76
C GLY A 85 -7.56 32.69 -16.76
N GLN A 86 -7.27 31.44 -17.12
CA GLN A 86 -8.11 30.69 -18.05
C GLN A 86 -9.49 30.35 -17.47
N ILE A 87 -9.58 29.98 -16.18
CA ILE A 87 -10.87 29.72 -15.52
C ILE A 87 -11.69 31.01 -15.41
N GLN A 88 -11.04 32.14 -15.14
CA GLN A 88 -11.68 33.46 -15.18
C GLN A 88 -12.22 33.79 -16.59
N ALA A 89 -11.45 33.50 -17.64
CA ALA A 89 -11.89 33.70 -19.02
C ALA A 89 -13.11 32.83 -19.36
N TRP A 90 -13.14 31.58 -18.90
CA TRP A 90 -14.30 30.70 -19.03
C TRP A 90 -15.53 31.18 -18.26
N TYR A 91 -15.33 31.71 -17.05
CA TYR A 91 -16.40 32.35 -16.28
C TYR A 91 -16.98 33.55 -17.04
N GLN A 92 -16.14 34.41 -17.61
CA GLN A 92 -16.59 35.58 -18.38
C GLN A 92 -17.33 35.19 -19.66
N ALA A 93 -16.82 34.20 -20.40
CA ALA A 93 -17.49 33.67 -21.59
C ALA A 93 -18.88 33.10 -21.24
N ALA A 94 -18.98 32.35 -20.13
CA ALA A 94 -20.25 31.84 -19.63
C ALA A 94 -21.23 32.97 -19.26
N ALA A 95 -20.75 34.07 -18.66
CA ALA A 95 -21.57 35.23 -18.36
C ALA A 95 -22.09 35.95 -19.62
N GLN A 96 -21.39 35.80 -20.75
CA GLN A 96 -21.77 36.34 -22.05
C GLN A 96 -22.66 35.38 -22.86
N GLY A 97 -23.02 34.21 -22.30
CA GLY A 97 -23.87 33.22 -22.96
C GLY A 97 -23.11 32.13 -23.72
N GLU A 98 -21.77 32.09 -23.63
CA GLU A 98 -20.92 31.09 -24.28
C GLU A 98 -20.20 30.20 -23.24
N PRO A 99 -20.91 29.30 -22.54
CA PRO A 99 -20.29 28.44 -21.54
C PRO A 99 -19.33 27.43 -22.18
N PRO A 100 -18.14 27.19 -21.57
CA PRO A 100 -17.21 26.20 -22.09
C PRO A 100 -17.78 24.78 -21.94
N THR A 101 -17.55 23.94 -22.94
CA THR A 101 -17.84 22.50 -22.85
C THR A 101 -16.64 21.71 -22.34
N GLN A 102 -16.87 20.49 -21.86
CA GLN A 102 -15.81 19.60 -21.39
C GLN A 102 -14.80 19.30 -22.51
N GLU A 103 -15.29 19.14 -23.74
CA GLU A 103 -14.46 18.96 -24.93
C GLU A 103 -13.65 20.22 -25.27
N ALA A 104 -14.20 21.42 -25.07
CA ALA A 104 -13.49 22.67 -25.29
C ALA A 104 -12.34 22.85 -24.30
N VAL A 105 -12.58 22.53 -23.02
CA VAL A 105 -11.54 22.52 -21.97
C VAL A 105 -10.44 21.52 -22.33
N ALA A 106 -10.80 20.29 -22.69
CA ALA A 106 -9.83 19.28 -23.10
C ALA A 106 -8.99 19.74 -24.31
N ARG A 107 -9.63 20.32 -25.32
CA ARG A 107 -8.96 20.83 -26.52
C ARG A 107 -8.05 22.02 -26.22
N TRP A 108 -8.44 22.89 -25.28
CA TRP A 108 -7.57 23.98 -24.83
C TRP A 108 -6.32 23.42 -24.13
N LEU A 109 -6.48 22.48 -23.20
CA LEU A 109 -5.38 21.84 -22.48
C LEU A 109 -4.43 21.12 -23.45
N MET A 110 -4.95 20.34 -24.40
CA MET A 110 -4.12 19.63 -25.39
C MET A 110 -3.33 20.57 -26.30
N ARG A 111 -3.81 21.80 -26.53
CA ARG A 111 -3.11 22.81 -27.35
C ARG A 111 -2.03 23.56 -26.58
N HIS A 112 -2.28 23.90 -25.32
CA HIS A 112 -1.40 24.79 -24.55
C HIS A 112 -0.43 24.04 -23.64
N ALA A 113 -0.81 22.90 -23.08
CA ALA A 113 0.07 22.12 -22.21
C ALA A 113 1.42 21.76 -22.88
N PRO A 114 1.51 21.38 -24.17
CA PRO A 114 2.80 21.04 -24.77
C PRO A 114 3.78 22.21 -24.86
N THR A 115 3.27 23.43 -25.09
CA THR A 115 4.09 24.62 -25.35
C THR A 115 4.31 25.49 -24.10
N GLN A 116 3.42 25.41 -23.10
CA GLN A 116 3.49 26.23 -21.89
C GLN A 116 3.94 25.41 -20.68
N ALA A 117 5.24 25.46 -20.36
CA ALA A 117 5.80 24.74 -19.21
C ALA A 117 5.12 25.13 -17.89
N ALA A 118 4.99 26.44 -17.61
CA ALA A 118 4.37 26.95 -16.38
C ALA A 118 2.92 26.45 -16.20
N LEU A 119 2.14 26.39 -17.29
CA LEU A 119 0.78 25.84 -17.25
C LEU A 119 0.81 24.36 -16.84
N ARG A 120 1.76 23.58 -17.37
CA ARG A 120 1.90 22.18 -16.96
C ARG A 120 2.24 22.06 -15.47
N GLU A 121 3.07 22.94 -14.93
CA GLU A 121 3.41 22.90 -13.50
C GLU A 121 2.18 23.17 -12.62
N GLU A 122 1.35 24.13 -12.99
CA GLU A 122 0.09 24.43 -12.30
C GLU A 122 -0.87 23.25 -12.36
N ILE A 123 -1.02 22.64 -13.54
CA ILE A 123 -1.86 21.46 -13.73
C ILE A 123 -1.34 20.29 -12.90
N ASP A 124 -0.04 20.01 -12.94
CA ASP A 124 0.55 18.87 -12.24
C ASP A 124 0.38 18.99 -10.74
N ARG A 125 0.49 20.20 -10.19
CA ARG A 125 0.20 20.51 -8.79
C ARG A 125 -1.25 20.20 -8.44
N VAL A 126 -2.21 20.61 -9.29
CA VAL A 126 -3.62 20.27 -9.10
C VAL A 126 -3.82 18.76 -9.09
N LEU A 127 -3.23 18.04 -10.05
CA LEU A 127 -3.34 16.58 -10.11
C LEU A 127 -2.77 15.91 -8.85
N ALA A 128 -1.64 16.40 -8.34
CA ALA A 128 -0.99 15.88 -7.13
C ALA A 128 -1.80 16.18 -5.86
N GLU A 129 -2.20 17.44 -5.65
CA GLU A 129 -3.00 17.86 -4.48
C GLU A 129 -4.34 17.10 -4.43
N ARG A 130 -4.94 16.84 -5.59
CA ARG A 130 -6.21 16.14 -5.70
C ARG A 130 -6.08 14.62 -5.74
N ARG A 131 -4.86 14.08 -5.67
CA ARG A 131 -4.58 12.63 -5.77
C ARG A 131 -5.33 12.03 -6.97
N ALA A 132 -5.24 12.74 -8.10
CA ALA A 132 -6.08 12.47 -9.27
C ALA A 132 -5.75 11.10 -9.88
N VAL A 133 -4.46 10.73 -9.87
CA VAL A 133 -3.99 9.44 -10.38
C VAL A 133 -4.54 8.29 -9.54
N GLU A 134 -4.43 8.37 -8.20
CA GLU A 134 -4.95 7.31 -7.32
C GLU A 134 -6.48 7.21 -7.41
N THR A 135 -7.15 8.36 -7.49
CA THR A 135 -8.61 8.37 -7.65
C THR A 135 -9.02 7.76 -9.00
N ALA A 136 -8.30 8.05 -10.08
CA ALA A 136 -8.52 7.45 -11.39
C ALA A 136 -8.27 5.93 -11.38
N GLN A 137 -7.20 5.48 -10.72
CA GLN A 137 -6.90 4.05 -10.56
C GLN A 137 -8.05 3.30 -9.88
N THR A 138 -8.62 3.86 -8.80
CA THR A 138 -9.75 3.25 -8.09
C THR A 138 -11.07 3.29 -8.87
N ALA A 139 -11.22 4.24 -9.79
CA ALA A 139 -12.45 4.44 -10.57
C ALA A 139 -12.48 3.62 -11.87
N VAL A 140 -11.32 3.21 -12.38
CA VAL A 140 -11.16 2.42 -13.60
C VAL A 140 -11.04 0.94 -13.25
N SER A 141 -11.45 0.06 -14.17
CA SER A 141 -11.31 -1.38 -13.94
C SER A 141 -9.82 -1.79 -13.83
N PRO A 142 -9.49 -2.80 -13.00
CA PRO A 142 -8.12 -3.30 -12.87
C PRO A 142 -7.53 -3.77 -14.22
N ALA A 143 -8.37 -4.27 -15.13
CA ALA A 143 -7.95 -4.70 -16.47
C ALA A 143 -7.60 -3.55 -17.42
N ASP A 144 -8.20 -2.36 -17.22
CA ASP A 144 -8.03 -1.20 -18.09
C ASP A 144 -6.87 -0.29 -17.63
N TRP A 145 -6.62 -0.24 -16.32
CA TRP A 145 -5.62 0.64 -15.72
C TRP A 145 -4.19 0.46 -16.29
N PRO A 146 -3.64 -0.76 -16.46
CA PRO A 146 -2.26 -0.93 -16.95
C PRO A 146 -2.03 -0.34 -18.36
N LEU A 147 -3.06 -0.27 -19.19
CA LEU A 147 -2.98 0.34 -20.51
C LEU A 147 -2.94 1.87 -20.41
N LEU A 148 -3.85 2.44 -19.61
CA LEU A 148 -3.89 3.89 -19.35
C LEU A 148 -2.63 4.39 -18.65
N ALA A 149 -2.13 3.65 -17.66
CA ALA A 149 -0.92 4.00 -16.92
C ALA A 149 0.30 4.04 -17.84
N ARG A 150 0.45 3.06 -18.75
CA ARG A 150 1.52 3.06 -19.77
C ARG A 150 1.41 4.24 -20.71
N GLN A 151 0.20 4.55 -21.19
CA GLN A 151 -0.03 5.70 -22.05
C GLN A 151 0.28 7.02 -21.33
N LEU A 152 -0.20 7.19 -20.09
CA LEU A 152 0.05 8.36 -19.26
C LEU A 152 1.55 8.55 -19.00
N ALA A 153 2.27 7.48 -18.67
CA ALA A 153 3.72 7.53 -18.47
C ALA A 153 4.46 7.96 -19.75
N ALA A 154 4.08 7.41 -20.91
CA ALA A 154 4.67 7.80 -22.19
C ALA A 154 4.38 9.27 -22.54
N GLU A 155 3.16 9.76 -22.28
CA GLU A 155 2.76 11.15 -22.49
C GLU A 155 3.51 12.10 -21.56
N LEU A 156 3.60 11.79 -20.26
CA LEU A 156 4.35 12.56 -19.27
C LEU A 156 5.85 12.61 -19.60
N HIS A 157 6.41 11.52 -20.15
CA HIS A 157 7.79 11.50 -20.62
C HIS A 157 8.01 12.51 -21.75
N ARG A 158 7.14 12.49 -22.76
CA ARG A 158 7.21 13.43 -23.90
C ARG A 158 7.02 14.88 -23.48
N LEU A 159 6.21 15.14 -22.45
CA LEU A 159 6.00 16.48 -21.90
C LEU A 159 7.14 16.97 -20.99
N GLY A 160 8.08 16.09 -20.63
CA GLY A 160 9.18 16.39 -19.71
C GLY A 160 8.79 16.40 -18.23
N ASN A 161 7.60 15.90 -17.89
CA ASN A 161 7.03 15.99 -16.53
C ASN A 161 7.11 14.66 -15.77
N LEU A 162 7.61 13.60 -16.39
CA LEU A 162 7.62 12.25 -15.82
C LEU A 162 8.33 12.16 -14.47
N SER A 163 9.40 12.92 -14.27
CA SER A 163 10.21 12.93 -13.04
C SER A 163 9.43 13.35 -11.79
N ARG A 164 8.28 14.03 -11.95
CA ARG A 164 7.39 14.45 -10.85
C ARG A 164 6.40 13.36 -10.43
N TYR A 165 6.10 12.45 -11.35
CA TYR A 165 5.18 11.32 -11.14
C TYR A 165 5.89 10.00 -10.92
N GLN A 166 7.18 9.94 -11.26
CA GLN A 166 8.07 8.89 -10.79
C GLN A 166 8.44 9.20 -9.35
N ALA A 167 8.21 8.24 -8.46
CA ALA A 167 8.71 8.38 -7.11
C ALA A 167 10.25 8.41 -7.18
N ARG A 168 10.86 9.44 -6.59
CA ARG A 168 12.32 9.61 -6.57
C ARG A 168 12.85 9.08 -5.26
N LEU A 169 13.64 8.02 -5.34
CA LEU A 169 14.34 7.49 -4.18
C LEU A 169 15.55 8.38 -3.89
N SER A 170 15.61 8.98 -2.70
CA SER A 170 16.83 9.59 -2.17
C SER A 170 17.27 8.81 -0.92
N GLY A 171 18.35 8.04 -1.02
CA GLY A 171 18.86 7.16 0.04
C GLY A 171 18.99 5.69 -0.40
N SER A 172 19.30 4.79 0.54
CA SER A 172 19.47 3.34 0.32
C SER A 172 18.16 2.56 0.48
N GLY A 173 17.12 2.92 -0.28
CA GLY A 173 15.85 2.18 -0.33
C GLY A 173 15.60 1.51 -1.68
N ILE A 174 14.51 0.76 -1.81
CA ILE A 174 14.04 0.22 -3.09
C ILE A 174 12.75 0.93 -3.46
N LEU A 175 12.71 1.48 -4.68
CA LEU A 175 11.51 2.12 -5.21
C LEU A 175 10.81 1.17 -6.16
N VAL A 176 9.56 0.85 -5.87
CA VAL A 176 8.76 -0.03 -6.71
C VAL A 176 7.46 0.64 -7.05
N GLN A 177 7.19 0.79 -8.34
CA GLN A 177 6.03 1.49 -8.87
C GLN A 177 5.29 0.54 -9.83
N GLY A 178 4.04 0.18 -9.52
CA GLY A 178 3.20 -0.73 -10.31
C GLY A 178 2.52 -1.80 -9.44
N GLU A 179 1.56 -2.54 -10.00
CA GLU A 179 0.78 -3.59 -9.32
C GLU A 179 1.41 -4.98 -9.52
N GLY A 180 1.34 -5.85 -8.51
CA GLY A 180 1.89 -7.22 -8.54
C GLY A 180 3.37 -7.33 -8.14
N ASN A 181 3.96 -6.27 -7.59
CA ASN A 181 5.36 -6.28 -7.21
C ASN A 181 5.57 -6.78 -5.77
N VAL A 182 6.52 -7.69 -5.61
CA VAL A 182 7.07 -8.09 -4.32
C VAL A 182 8.43 -7.43 -4.18
N VAL A 183 8.64 -6.72 -3.08
CA VAL A 183 9.90 -6.03 -2.80
C VAL A 183 10.54 -6.69 -1.61
N VAL A 184 11.71 -7.29 -1.83
CA VAL A 184 12.51 -7.90 -0.78
C VAL A 184 13.76 -7.03 -0.63
N ALA A 185 13.91 -6.38 0.52
CA ALA A 185 15.12 -5.62 0.84
C ALA A 185 16.28 -6.57 1.18
N GLY A 186 17.51 -6.05 1.18
CA GLY A 186 18.68 -6.84 1.59
C GLY A 186 18.47 -7.42 3.00
N GLY A 187 18.48 -8.75 3.11
CA GLY A 187 18.29 -9.49 4.36
C GLY A 187 16.86 -10.00 4.64
N SER A 188 15.91 -9.82 3.73
CA SER A 188 14.53 -10.31 3.90
C SER A 188 14.24 -11.51 2.98
N ALA A 189 13.20 -12.29 3.26
CA ALA A 189 12.64 -13.25 2.31
C ALA A 189 11.12 -13.04 2.21
N TYR A 190 10.59 -13.21 1.00
CA TYR A 190 9.14 -13.20 0.75
C TYR A 190 8.68 -14.60 0.33
N VAL A 191 7.52 -15.01 0.85
CA VAL A 191 6.86 -16.25 0.43
C VAL A 191 5.46 -15.94 -0.09
N GLY A 192 5.22 -16.24 -1.36
CA GLY A 192 3.96 -16.00 -2.06
C GLY A 192 2.97 -17.17 -1.99
N GLY A 193 2.88 -17.86 -0.85
CA GLY A 193 2.05 -19.06 -0.66
C GLY A 193 2.14 -19.63 0.76
N SER A 194 1.53 -20.79 0.99
CA SER A 194 1.54 -21.46 2.30
C SER A 194 2.86 -22.19 2.55
N VAL A 195 3.43 -22.04 3.75
CA VAL A 195 4.59 -22.83 4.20
C VAL A 195 4.09 -23.90 5.16
N GLY A 196 4.38 -25.17 4.86
CA GLY A 196 4.02 -26.32 5.70
C GLY A 196 5.11 -26.75 6.69
N GLY A 197 6.01 -25.82 7.09
CA GLY A 197 7.18 -26.07 7.92
C GLY A 197 7.92 -24.78 8.29
N ASP A 198 9.13 -24.88 8.85
CA ASP A 198 9.92 -23.72 9.30
C ASP A 198 10.59 -22.97 8.14
N LEU A 199 10.53 -21.63 8.21
CA LEU A 199 11.20 -20.73 7.30
C LEU A 199 12.38 -20.05 8.01
N VAL A 200 13.60 -20.54 7.76
CA VAL A 200 14.83 -19.93 8.29
C VAL A 200 15.39 -18.94 7.26
N ILE A 201 15.43 -17.65 7.62
CA ILE A 201 15.93 -16.58 6.75
C ILE A 201 17.27 -16.08 7.31
N GLY A 202 18.34 -16.37 6.56
CA GLY A 202 19.72 -15.98 6.88
C GLY A 202 20.57 -17.18 7.26
N VAL A 203 21.66 -17.41 6.52
CA VAL A 203 22.77 -18.24 7.01
C VAL A 203 23.58 -17.31 7.93
N PRO A 204 23.73 -17.61 9.23
CA PRO A 204 24.65 -16.84 10.05
C PRO A 204 26.03 -16.94 9.42
N ASP A 205 26.65 -15.80 9.14
CA ASP A 205 28.03 -15.75 8.66
C ASP A 205 28.90 -16.55 9.65
N PRO A 206 29.53 -17.67 9.22
CA PRO A 206 30.31 -18.51 10.12
C PRO A 206 31.52 -17.77 10.71
N THR A 207 31.89 -16.60 10.16
CA THR A 207 32.96 -15.76 10.71
C THR A 207 32.53 -14.83 11.85
N GLN A 208 31.22 -14.63 12.06
CA GLN A 208 30.67 -13.84 13.19
C GLN A 208 29.91 -14.68 14.21
N ALA A 209 29.72 -15.97 13.95
CA ALA A 209 29.00 -16.86 14.85
C ALA A 209 29.81 -17.09 16.13
N GLN A 210 29.40 -16.45 17.23
CA GLN A 210 29.95 -16.71 18.56
C GLN A 210 29.74 -18.20 18.88
N PRO A 211 30.81 -18.97 19.20
CA PRO A 211 30.70 -20.42 19.43
C PRO A 211 29.64 -20.79 20.47
N ALA A 212 29.46 -19.95 21.48
CA ALA A 212 28.46 -20.12 22.53
C ALA A 212 27.01 -20.02 22.00
N ALA A 213 26.75 -19.14 21.02
CA ALA A 213 25.42 -19.00 20.42
C ALA A 213 25.07 -20.19 19.53
N LEU A 214 26.04 -20.72 18.77
CA LEU A 214 25.87 -21.96 18.00
C LEU A 214 25.66 -23.17 18.90
N GLN A 215 26.40 -23.25 20.01
CA GLN A 215 26.25 -24.30 21.00
C GLN A 215 24.87 -24.24 21.66
N ALA A 216 24.38 -23.06 22.04
CA ALA A 216 23.05 -22.89 22.60
C ALA A 216 21.95 -23.29 21.61
N ALA A 217 22.06 -22.89 20.34
CA ALA A 217 21.10 -23.27 19.31
C ALA A 217 21.13 -24.78 19.02
N TYR A 218 22.32 -25.39 18.98
CA TYR A 218 22.47 -26.84 18.81
C TYR A 218 21.85 -27.62 19.97
N LEU A 219 22.12 -27.20 21.21
CA LEU A 219 21.55 -27.84 22.40
C LEU A 219 20.03 -27.67 22.48
N ALA A 220 19.51 -26.48 22.15
CA ALA A 220 18.07 -26.25 22.09
C ALA A 220 17.40 -27.16 21.05
N ARG A 221 18.02 -27.33 19.88
CA ARG A 221 17.55 -28.25 18.85
C ARG A 221 17.62 -29.72 19.30
N LEU A 222 18.73 -30.13 19.90
CA LEU A 222 18.91 -31.51 20.38
C LEU A 222 17.89 -31.85 21.47
N LEU A 223 17.61 -30.90 22.37
CA LEU A 223 16.54 -31.03 23.35
C LEU A 223 15.19 -31.13 22.65
N ALA A 224 14.85 -30.24 21.72
CA ALA A 224 13.58 -30.33 20.99
C ALA A 224 13.39 -31.69 20.25
N GLU A 225 14.45 -32.24 19.66
CA GLU A 225 14.41 -33.53 18.96
C GLU A 225 14.37 -34.75 19.89
N ARG A 226 14.97 -34.66 21.08
CA ARG A 226 15.13 -35.80 22.01
C ARG A 226 14.22 -35.75 23.23
N ASN A 227 13.55 -34.63 23.46
CA ASN A 227 12.69 -34.41 24.62
C ASN A 227 11.26 -34.96 24.44
N GLN A 228 11.13 -36.07 23.71
CA GLN A 228 9.85 -36.75 23.47
C GLN A 228 9.93 -38.15 24.07
N LEU A 229 9.40 -38.31 25.28
CA LEU A 229 9.22 -39.63 25.90
C LEU A 229 7.75 -40.04 25.76
N TRP A 230 7.51 -41.19 25.12
CA TRP A 230 6.17 -41.76 25.03
C TRP A 230 5.82 -42.44 26.35
N LEU A 231 4.82 -41.92 27.07
CA LEU A 231 4.35 -42.47 28.36
C LEU A 231 3.64 -43.82 28.25
N GLY A 232 3.39 -44.32 27.03
CA GLY A 232 2.61 -45.54 26.78
C GLY A 232 3.21 -46.85 27.32
N GLY A 233 4.34 -46.81 28.03
CA GLY A 233 4.98 -47.99 28.63
C GLY A 233 5.10 -47.98 30.15
N ILE A 234 4.76 -46.90 30.86
CA ILE A 234 5.09 -46.74 32.30
C ILE A 234 3.85 -46.84 33.21
N ASP A 235 2.64 -46.55 32.73
CA ASP A 235 1.41 -46.72 33.54
C ASP A 235 0.21 -47.19 32.68
N PRO A 236 -0.35 -48.40 32.91
CA PRO A 236 -1.50 -48.90 32.17
C PRO A 236 -2.82 -48.16 32.47
N ARG A 237 -2.89 -47.28 33.48
CA ARG A 237 -4.10 -46.47 33.76
C ARG A 237 -4.12 -45.12 33.05
N ALA A 238 -2.97 -44.60 32.61
CA ALA A 238 -2.88 -43.34 31.85
C ALA A 238 -3.07 -43.53 30.33
N ALA A 239 -3.08 -44.77 29.83
CA ALA A 239 -3.18 -45.07 28.41
C ALA A 239 -4.60 -44.94 27.80
N ALA A 240 -5.60 -44.61 28.62
CA ALA A 240 -7.00 -44.52 28.19
C ALA A 240 -7.45 -43.11 27.79
N GLU A 241 -6.68 -42.07 28.14
CA GLU A 241 -6.96 -40.69 27.73
C GLU A 241 -5.81 -40.15 26.89
N GLU A 242 -6.15 -39.26 25.98
CA GLU A 242 -5.44 -38.90 24.78
C GLU A 242 -4.03 -38.32 25.05
N SER A 243 -2.99 -39.13 24.87
CA SER A 243 -1.58 -38.77 24.63
C SER A 243 -1.09 -37.47 25.29
N GLU A 244 -1.09 -37.43 26.63
CA GLU A 244 -0.48 -36.34 27.37
C GLU A 244 1.06 -36.41 27.21
N ARG A 245 1.66 -35.35 26.65
CA ARG A 245 3.09 -35.28 26.35
C ARG A 245 3.82 -34.70 27.56
N LEU A 246 4.61 -35.51 28.26
CA LEU A 246 5.47 -35.00 29.35
C LEU A 246 6.82 -34.53 28.79
N GLU A 247 7.25 -33.33 29.19
CA GLU A 247 8.63 -32.87 28.98
C GLU A 247 9.58 -33.51 30.01
N LEU A 248 10.77 -33.97 29.59
CA LEU A 248 11.79 -34.56 30.49
C LEU A 248 12.26 -33.60 31.59
N SER A 249 12.11 -32.30 31.38
CA SER A 249 12.35 -31.26 32.39
C SER A 249 11.46 -31.44 33.62
N ALA A 250 10.22 -31.93 33.44
CA ALA A 250 9.30 -32.24 34.54
C ALA A 250 9.64 -33.56 35.25
N VAL A 251 10.25 -34.52 34.55
CA VAL A 251 10.66 -35.81 35.12
C VAL A 251 11.88 -35.65 36.04
N TYR A 252 12.79 -34.73 35.71
CA TYR A 252 14.00 -34.50 36.51
C TYR A 252 13.71 -33.81 37.86
N THR A 253 12.68 -32.95 37.92
CA THR A 253 12.25 -32.32 39.18
C THR A 253 11.58 -33.29 40.16
N ALA A 254 10.97 -34.37 39.67
CA ALA A 254 10.33 -35.38 40.53
C ALA A 254 11.33 -36.38 41.13
N LEU A 255 12.48 -36.63 40.48
CA LEU A 255 13.53 -37.53 41.00
C LEU A 255 14.47 -36.86 42.01
N LEU A 256 14.34 -35.55 42.22
CA LEU A 256 15.21 -34.75 43.09
C LEU A 256 14.51 -34.24 44.35
N THR A 257 13.50 -34.97 44.85
CA THR A 257 13.07 -34.81 46.24
C THR A 257 13.96 -35.67 47.14
N GLU A 258 15.03 -35.06 47.64
CA GLU A 258 15.83 -35.55 48.77
C GLU A 258 15.01 -35.50 50.08
N THR A 259 13.92 -36.25 50.16
CA THR A 259 13.28 -36.56 51.43
C THR A 259 13.39 -38.06 51.62
N ALA A 260 14.38 -38.45 52.43
CA ALA A 260 14.44 -39.76 53.04
C ALA A 260 13.08 -40.08 53.64
N GLU A 261 12.50 -41.20 53.22
CA GLU A 261 11.41 -41.87 53.90
C GLU A 261 11.88 -42.13 55.34
N GLN A 262 11.50 -41.24 56.26
CA GLN A 262 11.66 -41.47 57.68
C GLN A 262 10.68 -42.59 58.03
N ASP A 263 11.21 -43.80 58.05
CA ASP A 263 10.66 -44.98 58.71
C ASP A 263 10.17 -44.59 60.12
N PRO A 264 8.86 -44.51 60.37
CA PRO A 264 8.35 -44.44 61.72
C PRO A 264 8.27 -45.88 62.23
N ALA A 265 9.37 -46.28 62.87
CA ALA A 265 9.51 -47.39 63.78
C ALA A 265 8.18 -48.03 64.23
N GLY A 266 7.99 -49.31 63.90
CA GLY A 266 7.09 -50.16 64.67
C GLY A 266 6.41 -51.29 63.94
N ARG A 267 7.18 -52.28 63.45
CA ARG A 267 6.82 -53.71 63.47
C ARG A 267 7.84 -54.52 62.68
N LEU A 268 8.65 -55.29 63.40
CA LEU A 268 9.04 -56.69 63.12
C LEU A 268 10.44 -57.00 63.70
N ASP A 269 10.62 -56.77 65.00
CA ASP A 269 11.72 -57.37 65.78
C ASP A 269 11.18 -57.97 67.09
N ARG A 270 10.18 -58.85 66.93
CA ARG A 270 9.92 -59.89 67.93
C ARG A 270 9.63 -61.21 67.23
N ALA A 271 10.63 -61.70 66.53
CA ALA A 271 10.84 -63.12 66.34
C ALA A 271 12.35 -63.36 66.19
N MET A 272 12.91 -64.07 67.16
CA MET A 272 14.14 -64.85 67.07
C MET A 272 15.47 -64.17 67.45
N ALA A 273 15.73 -64.16 68.76
CA ALA A 273 16.99 -64.60 69.37
C ALA A 273 16.60 -65.25 70.70
N ASP A 274 17.02 -66.45 71.11
CA ASP A 274 17.98 -67.41 70.56
C ASP A 274 17.69 -68.77 71.28
N PRO A 275 18.24 -69.90 70.81
CA PRO A 275 18.09 -71.22 71.41
C PRO A 275 19.06 -71.45 72.58
N ALA A 276 18.57 -72.13 73.61
CA ALA A 276 19.30 -73.06 74.48
C ALA A 276 18.27 -73.91 75.26
#